data_AF-A0A4Q6XKN0-F1
#
_entry.id   AF-A0A4Q6XKN0-F1
#
_cell.length_a   1.000
_cell.length_b   1.000
_cell.length_c   1.000
_cell.angle_alpha   90.00
_cell.angle_beta   90.00
_cell.angle_gamma   90.00
#
_symmetry.space_group_name_H-M   'P 1'
#
loop_
_entity.id
_entity.type
_entity.pdbx_description
1 polymer ?
#
loop_
_entity_poly.entity_id
_entity_poly.type
_entity_poly.pdbx_seq_one_letter_code
_entity_poly.pdbx_strand_id
1 'polypeptide(L)'
;MIWFVSLCFIFVAVTLTLLMSYELRSKCIQLLQSLLPSSRKKIVNAMQFAENMHQAAAPEKLQSHWHLQQWWVLIAGFFLFASILIFAFTRPINSTRIEAEYLKETDPQVYALLNGEILSPPPEVDVTLIHDALVEATRIEQEYLAQHNGSVDASQIEVPITHSHGALDSNMVDRKWDKMNPRYKQRLLMVFKIMKEQYGYELVLLEGYRSPARQNMLAGNPNTTRARSYQSYHQFGLAADVAFKRNGKVVITERDPWAMRGYELYGQVAESVGLTWGGRWKSIKDYGHTEYRMPGLKKTKEMAELLTSEGQVNSNIS
;
A
#
# COMPACT_ATOMS: atom_id res chain seq x y z
N MET A 1 20.63 26.40 4.18
CA MET A 1 21.42 26.86 3.02
C MET A 1 21.40 28.38 2.88
N ILE A 2 20.23 29.03 2.76
CA ILE A 2 20.11 30.50 2.61
C ILE A 2 20.78 31.27 3.77
N TRP A 3 20.48 30.91 5.02
CA TRP A 3 21.09 31.55 6.20
C TRP A 3 22.63 31.46 6.25
N PHE A 4 23.19 30.35 5.78
CA PHE A 4 24.64 30.15 5.74
C PHE A 4 25.28 31.07 4.69
N VAL A 5 24.67 31.18 3.51
CA VAL A 5 25.14 32.09 2.45
C VAL A 5 25.04 33.54 2.88
N SER A 6 23.94 33.94 3.53
CA SER A 6 23.77 35.30 4.08
C SER A 6 24.84 35.63 5.13
N LEU A 7 25.19 34.66 5.99
CA LEU A 7 26.19 34.86 7.04
C LEU A 7 27.61 34.98 6.46
N CYS A 8 27.94 34.15 5.45
CA CYS A 8 29.20 34.29 4.70
C CYS A 8 29.30 35.65 4.00
N PHE A 9 28.21 36.14 3.41
CA PHE A 9 28.19 37.45 2.75
C PHE A 9 28.44 38.59 3.73
N ILE A 10 27.78 38.57 4.90
CA ILE A 10 27.99 39.56 5.96
C ILE A 10 29.45 39.55 6.43
N PHE A 11 30.02 38.37 6.63
CA PHE A 11 31.41 38.24 7.07
C PHE A 11 32.42 38.82 6.07
N VAL A 12 32.23 38.53 4.77
CA VAL A 12 33.07 39.08 3.69
C VAL A 12 32.92 40.59 3.60
N ALA A 13 31.69 41.12 3.70
CA ALA A 13 31.44 42.56 3.67
C ALA A 13 32.15 43.28 4.83
N VAL A 14 31.99 42.80 6.06
CA VAL A 14 32.64 43.38 7.26
C VAL A 14 34.17 43.35 7.12
N THR A 15 34.73 42.24 6.63
CA THR A 15 36.18 42.09 6.43
C THR A 15 36.72 43.08 5.40
N LEU A 16 36.03 43.24 4.27
CA LEU A 16 36.40 44.21 3.24
C LEU A 16 36.29 45.65 3.75
N THR A 17 35.26 45.99 4.52
CA THR A 17 35.11 47.33 5.12
C THR A 17 36.26 47.65 6.09
N LEU A 18 36.70 46.69 6.90
CA LEU A 18 37.85 46.85 7.80
C LEU A 18 39.19 46.98 7.06
N LEU A 19 39.36 46.30 5.93
CA LEU A 19 40.55 46.41 5.08
C LEU A 19 40.64 47.78 4.39
N MET A 20 39.50 48.29 3.89
CA MET A 20 39.43 49.54 3.13
C MET A 20 39.45 50.79 4.02
N SER A 21 38.99 50.70 5.27
CA SER A 21 38.98 51.86 6.18
C SER A 21 40.05 51.76 7.26
N TYR A 22 41.03 52.66 7.20
CA TYR A 22 42.04 52.80 8.26
C TYR A 22 41.42 53.23 9.59
N GLU A 23 40.46 54.16 9.56
CA GLU A 23 39.84 54.71 10.77
C GLU A 23 38.94 53.69 11.48
N LEU A 24 38.22 52.85 10.73
CA LEU A 24 37.41 51.78 11.32
C LEU A 24 38.30 50.70 11.96
N ARG A 25 39.40 50.35 11.29
CA ARG A 25 40.41 49.42 11.81
C ARG A 25 41.07 49.95 13.08
N SER A 26 41.44 51.23 13.13
CA SER A 26 42.04 51.82 14.33
C SER A 26 41.06 51.85 15.50
N LYS A 27 39.80 52.25 15.27
CA LYS A 27 38.73 52.22 16.29
C LYS A 27 38.46 50.79 16.77
N CYS A 28 38.40 49.81 15.86
CA CYS A 28 38.18 48.41 16.20
C CYS A 28 39.35 47.82 17.01
N ILE A 29 40.60 48.16 16.65
CA ILE A 29 41.80 47.78 17.41
C ILE A 29 41.81 48.44 18.79
N GLN A 30 41.47 49.72 18.90
CA GLN A 30 41.38 50.41 20.19
C GLN A 30 40.29 49.84 21.10
N LEU A 31 39.14 49.47 20.52
CA LEU A 31 38.02 48.84 21.22
C LEU A 31 38.37 47.40 21.64
N LEU A 32 39.09 46.66 20.80
CA LEU A 32 39.63 45.34 21.15
C LEU A 32 40.67 45.47 22.28
N GLN A 33 41.57 46.45 22.20
CA GLN A 33 42.60 46.74 23.19
C GLN A 33 42.01 47.18 24.54
N SER A 34 40.88 47.91 24.55
CA SER A 34 40.18 48.32 25.78
C SER A 34 39.41 47.17 26.43
N LEU A 35 39.00 46.16 25.65
CA LEU A 35 38.42 44.89 26.15
C LEU A 35 39.49 43.87 26.61
N LEU A 36 40.76 44.07 26.24
CA LEU A 36 41.89 43.16 26.47
C LEU A 36 42.63 43.21 27.84
N PRO A 37 42.47 44.16 28.77
CA PRO A 37 43.29 44.16 30.00
C PRO A 37 42.94 43.00 30.94
N SER A 38 41.72 42.46 30.87
CA SER A 38 41.31 41.25 31.62
C SER A 38 41.74 39.94 30.94
N SER A 39 41.84 39.92 29.60
CA SER A 39 42.19 38.70 28.86
C SER A 39 43.70 38.45 28.79
N ARG A 40 44.58 39.46 28.87
CA ARG A 40 46.04 39.19 28.92
C ARG A 40 46.45 38.31 30.10
N LYS A 41 45.96 38.59 31.31
CA LYS A 41 46.20 37.73 32.48
C LYS A 41 45.58 36.35 32.30
N LYS A 42 44.37 36.25 31.76
CA LYS A 42 43.70 34.96 31.50
C LYS A 42 44.42 34.14 30.41
N ILE A 43 44.96 34.79 29.39
CA ILE A 43 45.72 34.16 28.31
C ILE A 43 47.08 33.70 28.84
N VAL A 44 47.78 34.52 29.62
CA VAL A 44 49.03 34.10 30.28
C VAL A 44 48.77 32.93 31.23
N ASN A 45 47.71 32.99 32.04
CA ASN A 45 47.32 31.88 32.90
C ASN A 45 46.93 30.63 32.09
N ALA A 46 46.26 30.78 30.95
CA ALA A 46 45.91 29.66 30.08
C ALA A 46 47.14 29.07 29.37
N MET A 47 48.09 29.90 28.95
CA MET A 47 49.37 29.46 28.39
C MET A 47 50.20 28.73 29.44
N GLN A 48 50.26 29.25 30.66
CA GLN A 48 50.98 28.63 31.78
C GLN A 48 50.30 27.34 32.23
N PHE A 49 48.96 27.27 32.18
CA PHE A 49 48.20 26.04 32.35
C PHE A 49 48.48 25.02 31.24
N ALA A 50 48.55 25.44 29.98
CA ALA A 50 48.89 24.58 28.85
C ALA A 50 50.32 24.04 28.96
N GLU A 51 51.26 24.86 29.40
CA GLU A 51 52.64 24.46 29.65
C GLU A 51 52.74 23.47 30.83
N ASN A 52 52.00 23.71 31.91
CA ASN A 52 51.88 22.77 33.03
C ASN A 52 51.23 21.44 32.61
N MET A 53 50.20 21.48 31.75
CA MET A 53 49.58 20.29 31.15
C MET A 53 50.54 19.51 30.26
N HIS A 54 51.36 20.21 29.48
CA HIS A 54 52.38 19.58 28.62
C HIS A 54 53.47 18.89 29.46
N GLN A 55 53.96 19.56 30.51
CA GLN A 55 54.94 18.96 31.42
C GLN A 55 54.37 17.82 32.26
N ALA A 56 53.08 17.84 32.60
CA ALA A 56 52.39 16.77 33.31
C ALA A 56 52.23 15.49 32.47
N ALA A 57 52.43 15.56 31.15
CA ALA A 57 52.45 14.40 30.26
C ALA A 57 53.85 13.75 30.15
N ALA A 58 54.89 14.34 30.75
CA ALA A 58 56.23 13.77 30.75
C ALA A 58 56.33 12.53 31.66
N PRO A 59 57.08 11.47 31.27
CA PRO A 59 57.15 10.20 32.01
C PRO A 59 57.61 10.35 33.47
N GLU A 60 58.41 11.36 33.75
CA GLU A 60 59.04 11.58 35.06
C GLU A 60 58.09 12.19 36.10
N LYS A 61 56.92 12.71 35.70
CA LYS A 61 55.97 13.43 36.58
C LYS A 61 54.60 12.76 36.72
N LEU A 62 54.50 11.48 36.36
CA LEU A 62 53.24 10.71 36.28
C LEU A 62 52.43 10.69 37.59
N GLN A 63 53.06 10.51 38.75
CA GLN A 63 52.31 10.42 40.02
C GLN A 63 51.93 11.76 40.62
N SER A 64 52.71 12.82 40.42
CA SER A 64 52.49 14.10 41.11
C SER A 64 51.42 14.98 40.43
N HIS A 65 51.18 14.80 39.12
CA HIS A 65 50.24 15.62 38.34
C HIS A 65 49.03 14.82 37.82
N TRP A 66 48.70 13.70 38.47
CA TRP A 66 47.58 12.81 38.12
C TRP A 66 46.25 13.55 37.84
N HIS A 67 45.94 14.57 38.63
CA HIS A 67 44.70 15.36 38.48
C HIS A 67 44.63 16.14 37.15
N LEU A 68 45.76 16.57 36.58
CA LEU A 68 45.82 17.23 35.27
C LEU A 68 45.61 16.22 34.13
N GLN A 69 46.03 14.97 34.31
CA GLN A 69 45.86 13.91 33.30
C GLN A 69 44.40 13.47 33.13
N GLN A 70 43.58 13.57 34.17
CA GLN A 70 42.13 13.31 34.10
C GLN A 70 41.42 14.21 33.08
N TRP A 71 41.93 15.42 32.83
CA TRP A 71 41.37 16.32 31.82
C TRP A 71 41.55 15.78 30.40
N TRP A 72 42.62 15.04 30.10
CA TRP A 72 42.78 14.42 28.78
C TRP A 72 41.74 13.34 28.53
N VAL A 73 41.37 12.58 29.57
CA VAL A 73 40.29 11.58 29.49
C VAL A 73 38.95 12.27 29.24
N LEU A 74 38.66 13.36 29.96
CA LEU A 74 37.43 14.14 29.78
C LEU A 74 37.34 14.80 28.39
N ILE A 75 38.46 15.36 27.90
CA ILE A 75 38.53 15.97 26.57
C ILE A 75 38.33 14.92 25.47
N ALA A 76 39.02 13.79 25.56
CA ALA A 76 38.84 12.69 24.60
C ALA A 76 37.41 12.15 24.63
N GLY A 77 36.83 11.97 25.82
CA GLY A 77 35.44 11.56 26.01
C GLY A 77 34.45 12.56 25.42
N PHE A 78 34.68 13.87 25.61
CA PHE A 78 33.85 14.92 25.02
C PHE A 78 33.86 14.87 23.50
N PHE A 79 35.05 14.77 22.87
CA PHE A 79 35.15 14.69 21.42
C PHE A 79 34.52 13.42 20.85
N LEU A 80 34.71 12.27 21.51
CA LEU A 80 34.08 11.01 21.12
C LEU A 80 32.55 11.12 21.21
N PHE A 81 32.02 11.62 22.34
CA PHE A 81 30.58 11.77 22.54
C PHE A 81 29.96 12.80 21.59
N ALA A 82 30.61 13.95 21.41
CA ALA A 82 30.18 14.97 20.46
C ALA A 82 30.14 14.44 19.02
N SER A 83 31.09 13.59 18.62
CA SER A 83 31.10 12.97 17.29
C SER A 83 29.88 12.08 17.06
N ILE A 84 29.48 11.30 18.09
CA ILE A 84 28.29 10.43 18.05
C ILE A 84 27.02 11.28 17.99
N LEU A 85 26.93 12.35 18.78
CA LEU A 85 25.78 13.26 18.76
C LEU A 85 25.64 13.99 17.42
N ILE A 86 26.76 14.49 16.85
CA ILE A 86 26.74 15.10 15.53
C ILE A 86 26.28 14.08 14.50
N PHE A 87 26.80 12.86 14.52
CA PHE A 87 26.35 11.80 13.62
C PHE A 87 24.86 11.48 13.78
N ALA A 88 24.38 11.35 15.02
CA ALA A 88 22.97 11.04 15.31
C ALA A 88 22.00 12.17 14.92
N PHE A 89 22.37 13.44 15.12
CA PHE A 89 21.50 14.59 14.84
C PHE A 89 21.62 15.15 13.42
N THR A 90 22.70 14.84 12.70
CA THR A 90 22.88 15.30 11.30
C THR A 90 22.44 14.28 10.26
N ARG A 91 22.23 13.02 10.66
CA ARG A 91 21.57 12.02 9.80
C ARG A 91 20.06 12.23 9.87
N PRO A 92 19.39 12.60 8.76
CA PRO A 92 17.93 12.64 8.74
C PRO A 92 17.40 11.20 8.82
N ILE A 93 17.02 10.74 10.01
CA ILE A 93 16.24 9.51 10.19
C ILE A 93 14.79 9.87 9.92
N ASN A 94 14.42 9.92 8.63
CA ASN A 94 13.01 9.95 8.26
C ASN A 94 12.47 8.53 8.37
N SER A 95 11.53 8.28 9.29
CA SER A 95 10.86 6.97 9.44
C SER A 95 10.27 6.48 8.12
N THR A 96 9.78 7.43 7.30
CA THR A 96 9.25 7.17 5.96
C THR A 96 10.27 6.56 5.01
N ARG A 97 11.57 6.83 5.14
CA ARG A 97 12.59 6.27 4.24
C ARG A 97 12.92 4.82 4.59
N ILE A 98 13.01 4.50 5.88
CA ILE A 98 13.26 3.13 6.35
C ILE A 98 12.06 2.24 6.00
N GLU A 99 10.84 2.72 6.23
CA GLU A 99 9.61 2.02 5.84
C GLU A 99 9.51 1.85 4.31
N ALA A 100 9.87 2.88 3.53
CA ALA A 100 9.88 2.81 2.08
C ALA A 100 10.93 1.83 1.53
N GLU A 101 12.15 1.84 2.07
CA GLU A 101 13.21 0.90 1.66
C GLU A 101 12.86 -0.54 2.06
N TYR A 102 12.30 -0.74 3.26
CA TYR A 102 11.75 -2.04 3.68
C TYR A 102 10.64 -2.52 2.74
N LEU A 103 9.63 -1.68 2.47
CA LEU A 103 8.53 -2.02 1.55
C LEU A 103 9.04 -2.33 0.14
N LYS A 104 10.04 -1.58 -0.35
CA LYS A 104 10.67 -1.84 -1.65
C LYS A 104 11.33 -3.22 -1.71
N GLU A 105 11.91 -3.69 -0.61
CA GLU A 105 12.60 -4.99 -0.52
C GLU A 105 11.62 -6.14 -0.28
N THR A 106 10.62 -5.96 0.59
CA THR A 106 9.69 -7.03 0.97
C THR A 106 8.47 -7.16 0.08
N ASP A 107 7.94 -6.06 -0.46
CA ASP A 107 6.80 -6.05 -1.38
C ASP A 107 6.94 -4.90 -2.41
N PRO A 108 7.75 -5.11 -3.46
CA PRO A 108 8.01 -4.08 -4.46
C PRO A 108 6.74 -3.63 -5.19
N GLN A 109 5.68 -4.44 -5.23
CA GLN A 109 4.40 -4.05 -5.85
C GLN A 109 3.58 -3.12 -4.95
N VAL A 110 3.56 -3.33 -3.63
CA VAL A 110 2.93 -2.35 -2.71
C VAL A 110 3.69 -1.03 -2.72
N TYR A 111 5.03 -1.07 -2.78
CA TYR A 111 5.84 0.13 -2.96
C TYR A 111 5.55 0.85 -4.28
N ALA A 112 5.40 0.10 -5.38
CA ALA A 112 4.99 0.62 -6.68
C ALA A 112 3.61 1.30 -6.63
N LEU A 113 2.63 0.68 -5.96
CA LEU A 113 1.29 1.26 -5.75
C LEU A 113 1.33 2.57 -4.97
N LEU A 114 2.21 2.70 -3.96
CA LEU A 114 2.43 3.95 -3.23
C LEU A 114 3.05 5.05 -4.12
N ASN A 115 3.83 4.67 -5.13
CA ASN A 115 4.39 5.58 -6.13
C ASN A 115 3.44 5.89 -7.30
N GLY A 116 2.21 5.39 -7.25
CA GLY A 116 1.19 5.65 -8.27
C GLY A 116 1.20 4.67 -9.44
N GLU A 117 2.00 3.59 -9.38
CA GLU A 117 1.86 2.47 -10.32
C GLU A 117 0.54 1.72 -10.04
N ILE A 118 -0.07 1.16 -11.08
CA ILE A 118 -1.36 0.48 -10.98
C ILE A 118 -1.20 -1.01 -11.28
N LEU A 119 -1.94 -1.87 -10.57
CA LEU A 119 -1.96 -3.29 -10.89
C LEU A 119 -2.62 -3.48 -12.27
N SER A 120 -2.02 -4.33 -13.10
CA SER A 120 -2.57 -4.73 -14.39
C SER A 120 -3.46 -5.97 -14.23
N PRO A 121 -4.58 -6.05 -14.97
CA PRO A 121 -5.40 -7.24 -14.98
C PRO A 121 -4.66 -8.48 -15.50
N PRO A 122 -4.93 -9.68 -14.94
CA PRO A 122 -4.45 -10.92 -15.52
C PRO A 122 -5.09 -11.15 -16.91
N PRO A 123 -4.47 -11.97 -17.77
CA PRO A 123 -5.05 -12.32 -19.07
C PRO A 123 -6.42 -12.98 -18.89
N GLU A 124 -7.30 -12.73 -19.86
CA GLU A 124 -8.62 -13.36 -19.91
C GLU A 124 -8.49 -14.88 -19.99
N VAL A 125 -9.36 -15.59 -19.27
CA VAL A 125 -9.38 -17.06 -19.25
C VAL A 125 -10.21 -17.57 -20.42
N ASP A 126 -9.76 -18.67 -21.01
CA ASP A 126 -10.46 -19.36 -22.09
C ASP A 126 -11.90 -19.71 -21.68
N VAL A 127 -12.85 -19.31 -22.53
CA VAL A 127 -14.29 -19.52 -22.32
C VAL A 127 -14.62 -21.02 -22.23
N THR A 128 -13.87 -21.88 -22.93
CA THR A 128 -14.05 -23.34 -22.87
C THR A 128 -13.81 -23.88 -21.46
N LEU A 129 -12.78 -23.40 -20.76
CA LEU A 129 -12.48 -23.82 -19.39
C LEU A 129 -13.59 -23.43 -18.41
N ILE A 130 -14.22 -22.27 -18.64
CA ILE A 130 -15.35 -21.83 -17.82
C ILE A 130 -16.59 -22.67 -18.12
N HIS A 131 -16.83 -23.00 -19.40
CA HIS A 131 -17.93 -23.89 -19.79
C HIS A 131 -17.78 -25.30 -19.17
N ASP A 132 -16.59 -25.89 -19.26
CA ASP A 132 -16.28 -27.18 -18.65
C ASP A 132 -16.50 -27.17 -17.13
N ALA A 133 -16.10 -26.08 -16.47
CA ALA A 133 -16.30 -25.91 -15.04
C ALA A 133 -17.78 -25.78 -14.65
N LEU A 134 -18.60 -25.14 -15.49
CA LEU A 134 -20.05 -25.07 -15.28
C LEU A 134 -20.70 -26.45 -15.41
N VAL A 135 -20.33 -27.22 -16.44
CA VAL A 135 -20.82 -28.59 -16.64
C VAL A 135 -20.45 -29.47 -15.44
N GLU A 136 -19.20 -29.39 -14.98
CA GLU A 136 -18.74 -30.17 -13.83
C GLU A 136 -19.44 -29.74 -12.53
N ALA A 137 -19.65 -28.44 -12.31
CA ALA A 137 -20.41 -27.95 -11.16
C ALA A 137 -21.85 -28.49 -11.15
N THR A 138 -22.53 -28.51 -12.31
CA THR A 138 -23.87 -29.09 -12.43
C THR A 138 -23.87 -30.59 -12.11
N ARG A 139 -22.86 -31.33 -12.58
CA ARG A 139 -22.71 -32.77 -12.28
C ARG A 139 -22.55 -33.02 -10.77
N ILE A 140 -21.67 -32.27 -10.12
CA ILE A 140 -21.44 -32.38 -8.66
C ILE A 140 -22.71 -32.06 -7.87
N GLU A 141 -23.48 -31.05 -8.27
CA GLU A 141 -24.76 -30.73 -7.61
C GLU A 141 -25.78 -31.86 -7.77
N GLN A 142 -25.90 -32.45 -8.97
CA GLN A 142 -26.78 -33.60 -9.20
C GLN A 142 -26.41 -34.81 -8.34
N GLU A 143 -25.11 -35.11 -8.21
CA GLU A 143 -24.61 -36.18 -7.35
C GLU A 143 -24.91 -35.90 -5.87
N TYR A 144 -24.68 -34.67 -5.42
CA TYR A 144 -25.00 -34.25 -4.05
C TYR A 144 -26.49 -34.45 -3.74
N LEU A 145 -27.38 -34.00 -4.64
CA LEU A 145 -28.82 -34.17 -4.49
C LEU A 145 -29.22 -35.65 -4.48
N ALA A 146 -28.63 -36.47 -5.35
CA ALA A 146 -28.90 -37.90 -5.40
C ALA A 146 -28.48 -38.63 -4.11
N GLN A 147 -27.40 -38.19 -3.45
CA GLN A 147 -26.93 -38.77 -2.19
C GLN A 147 -27.74 -38.31 -0.97
N HIS A 148 -28.31 -37.10 -1.00
CA HIS A 148 -28.96 -36.48 0.17
C HIS A 148 -30.50 -36.51 0.14
N ASN A 149 -31.13 -36.76 -1.02
CA ASN A 149 -32.60 -36.87 -1.14
C ASN A 149 -33.05 -38.30 -1.46
N GLY A 150 -32.99 -39.18 -0.45
CA GLY A 150 -33.56 -40.52 -0.50
C GLY A 150 -35.09 -40.58 -0.32
N SER A 151 -35.90 -39.79 -1.05
CA SER A 151 -37.35 -40.02 -1.31
C SER A 151 -38.04 -38.81 -1.99
N VAL A 152 -38.50 -39.01 -3.22
CA VAL A 152 -39.64 -38.42 -3.98
C VAL A 152 -40.11 -36.97 -3.67
N ASP A 153 -39.94 -36.06 -4.65
CA ASP A 153 -41.02 -35.42 -5.45
C ASP A 153 -40.37 -34.46 -6.47
N ALA A 154 -40.46 -34.79 -7.76
CA ALA A 154 -39.89 -34.00 -8.85
C ALA A 154 -40.64 -32.67 -9.11
N SER A 155 -41.70 -32.38 -8.35
CA SER A 155 -42.49 -31.15 -8.47
C SER A 155 -42.04 -30.00 -7.55
N GLN A 156 -41.12 -30.24 -6.61
CA GLN A 156 -40.56 -29.21 -5.72
C GLN A 156 -39.04 -29.09 -5.87
N ILE A 157 -38.56 -29.14 -7.11
CA ILE A 157 -37.16 -28.85 -7.45
C ILE A 157 -36.93 -27.32 -7.35
N GLU A 158 -37.13 -26.75 -6.16
CA GLU A 158 -36.58 -25.44 -5.77
C GLU A 158 -35.09 -25.64 -5.52
N VAL A 159 -34.34 -25.77 -6.60
CA VAL A 159 -32.89 -25.85 -6.50
C VAL A 159 -32.38 -24.48 -6.06
N PRO A 160 -31.60 -24.40 -4.97
CA PRO A 160 -30.73 -23.26 -4.76
C PRO A 160 -29.54 -23.44 -5.72
N ILE A 161 -29.75 -23.29 -7.04
CA ILE A 161 -28.61 -23.28 -7.98
C ILE A 161 -28.00 -21.90 -7.91
N THR A 162 -26.97 -21.78 -7.10
CA THR A 162 -26.17 -20.57 -6.95
C THR A 162 -25.59 -20.09 -8.29
N HIS A 163 -25.54 -20.90 -9.37
CA HIS A 163 -24.95 -20.45 -10.65
C HIS A 163 -25.58 -20.95 -11.98
N SER A 164 -26.62 -21.80 -12.02
CA SER A 164 -26.96 -22.50 -13.30
C SER A 164 -27.98 -21.86 -14.24
N HIS A 165 -28.64 -20.75 -13.91
CA HIS A 165 -29.59 -20.13 -14.87
C HIS A 165 -29.14 -18.80 -15.49
N GLY A 166 -27.99 -18.25 -15.06
CA GLY A 166 -27.33 -17.15 -15.79
C GLY A 166 -26.44 -17.58 -16.94
N ALA A 167 -26.24 -18.90 -17.11
CA ALA A 167 -25.24 -19.53 -17.97
C ALA A 167 -25.71 -19.81 -19.41
N LEU A 168 -27.01 -19.68 -19.73
CA LEU A 168 -27.53 -20.13 -21.03
C LEU A 168 -27.25 -19.17 -22.19
N ASP A 169 -26.81 -17.93 -21.92
CA ASP A 169 -26.29 -17.04 -22.96
C ASP A 169 -24.91 -16.51 -22.59
N SER A 170 -23.89 -17.34 -22.85
CA SER A 170 -22.49 -16.98 -22.64
C SER A 170 -22.09 -15.69 -23.37
N ASN A 171 -22.80 -15.34 -24.45
CA ASN A 171 -22.53 -14.16 -25.28
C ASN A 171 -22.85 -12.84 -24.57
N MET A 172 -23.73 -12.88 -23.55
CA MET A 172 -24.10 -11.67 -22.79
C MET A 172 -23.24 -11.42 -21.55
N VAL A 173 -22.36 -12.36 -21.20
CA VAL A 173 -21.51 -12.26 -20.00
C VAL A 173 -20.24 -11.48 -20.33
N ASP A 174 -20.00 -10.38 -19.63
CA ASP A 174 -18.80 -9.56 -19.81
C ASP A 174 -17.67 -10.04 -18.88
N ARG A 175 -16.65 -10.67 -19.47
CA ARG A 175 -15.45 -11.18 -18.77
C ARG A 175 -14.27 -10.21 -18.84
N LYS A 176 -14.53 -8.96 -19.22
CA LYS A 176 -13.50 -7.95 -19.42
C LYS A 176 -13.41 -7.03 -18.21
N TRP A 177 -12.23 -6.43 -18.08
CA TRP A 177 -11.93 -5.48 -17.02
C TRP A 177 -12.19 -4.02 -17.44
N ASP A 178 -12.42 -3.74 -18.72
CA ASP A 178 -12.52 -2.39 -19.29
C ASP A 178 -13.68 -1.57 -18.68
N LYS A 179 -14.82 -2.20 -18.41
CA LYS A 179 -15.99 -1.54 -17.80
C LYS A 179 -16.02 -1.57 -16.27
N MET A 180 -14.96 -2.05 -15.63
CA MET A 180 -14.85 -1.96 -14.17
C MET A 180 -14.34 -0.60 -13.74
N ASN A 181 -14.98 -0.01 -12.74
CA ASN A 181 -14.55 1.25 -12.15
C ASN A 181 -13.11 1.11 -11.61
N PRO A 182 -12.19 2.06 -11.87
CA PRO A 182 -10.79 1.93 -11.47
C PRO A 182 -10.58 1.67 -9.97
N ARG A 183 -11.41 2.27 -9.10
CA ARG A 183 -11.32 2.07 -7.65
C ARG A 183 -11.69 0.66 -7.22
N TYR A 184 -12.67 0.05 -7.88
CA TYR A 184 -13.05 -1.34 -7.63
C TYR A 184 -12.02 -2.29 -8.24
N LYS A 185 -11.63 -2.05 -9.50
CA LYS A 185 -10.62 -2.81 -10.25
C LYS A 185 -9.33 -2.98 -9.44
N GLN A 186 -8.75 -1.89 -8.91
CA GLN A 186 -7.50 -1.98 -8.14
C GLN A 186 -7.65 -2.77 -6.83
N ARG A 187 -8.80 -2.64 -6.14
CA ARG A 187 -9.08 -3.45 -4.95
C ARG A 187 -9.19 -4.93 -5.30
N LEU A 188 -9.91 -5.27 -6.37
CA LEU A 188 -10.06 -6.65 -6.81
C LEU A 188 -8.72 -7.25 -7.25
N LEU A 189 -7.86 -6.48 -7.94
CA LEU A 189 -6.52 -6.94 -8.31
C LEU A 189 -5.61 -7.16 -7.10
N MET A 190 -5.74 -6.34 -6.05
CA MET A 190 -5.07 -6.58 -4.77
C MET A 190 -5.53 -7.91 -4.15
N VAL A 191 -6.83 -8.21 -4.20
CA VAL A 191 -7.36 -9.51 -3.75
C VAL A 191 -6.76 -10.66 -4.55
N PHE A 192 -6.70 -10.56 -5.88
CA PHE A 192 -6.10 -11.59 -6.74
C PHE A 192 -4.64 -11.85 -6.37
N LYS A 193 -3.87 -10.78 -6.14
CA LYS A 193 -2.45 -10.87 -5.73
C LYS A 193 -2.32 -11.57 -4.38
N ILE A 194 -3.02 -11.09 -3.35
CA ILE A 194 -2.96 -11.65 -2.00
C ILE A 194 -3.36 -13.13 -2.01
N MET A 195 -4.45 -13.47 -2.69
CA MET A 195 -4.92 -14.85 -2.79
C MET A 195 -3.89 -15.78 -3.44
N LYS A 196 -3.22 -15.32 -4.49
CA LYS A 196 -2.17 -16.08 -5.17
C LYS A 196 -0.93 -16.24 -4.29
N GLU A 197 -0.44 -15.14 -3.72
CA GLU A 197 0.85 -15.12 -3.04
C GLU A 197 0.82 -15.70 -1.63
N GLN A 198 -0.27 -15.48 -0.88
CA GLN A 198 -0.37 -15.95 0.50
C GLN A 198 -1.04 -17.32 0.62
N TYR A 199 -1.96 -17.63 -0.29
CA TYR A 199 -2.80 -18.82 -0.17
C TYR A 199 -2.69 -19.79 -1.36
N GLY A 200 -1.96 -19.43 -2.42
CA GLY A 200 -1.79 -20.28 -3.59
C GLY A 200 -3.06 -20.46 -4.43
N TYR A 201 -4.06 -19.58 -4.28
CA TYR A 201 -5.29 -19.61 -5.07
C TYR A 201 -5.17 -18.67 -6.27
N GLU A 202 -5.16 -19.24 -7.48
CA GLU A 202 -5.27 -18.46 -8.71
C GLU A 202 -6.74 -18.11 -8.97
N LEU A 203 -7.07 -16.82 -9.03
CA LEU A 203 -8.43 -16.36 -9.29
C LEU A 203 -8.68 -16.15 -10.78
N VAL A 204 -9.94 -16.34 -11.17
CA VAL A 204 -10.46 -16.16 -12.52
C VAL A 204 -11.69 -15.25 -12.44
N LEU A 205 -11.73 -14.23 -13.31
CA LEU A 205 -12.92 -13.40 -13.47
C LEU A 205 -14.00 -14.14 -14.26
N LEU A 206 -15.18 -14.33 -13.68
CA LEU A 206 -16.33 -14.94 -14.34
C LEU A 206 -17.26 -13.91 -14.98
N GLU A 207 -17.53 -12.81 -14.29
CA GLU A 207 -18.34 -11.71 -14.78
C GLU A 207 -17.96 -10.42 -14.05
N GLY A 208 -17.62 -9.37 -14.81
CA GLY A 208 -17.36 -8.04 -14.27
C GLY A 208 -18.56 -7.13 -14.45
N TYR A 209 -18.66 -6.52 -15.63
CA TYR A 209 -19.82 -5.72 -15.99
C TYR A 209 -21.02 -6.59 -16.34
N ARG A 210 -22.22 -6.16 -15.95
CA ARG A 210 -23.48 -6.80 -16.36
C ARG A 210 -24.40 -5.76 -16.97
N SER A 211 -24.89 -6.03 -18.18
CA SER A 211 -25.78 -5.09 -18.86
C SER A 211 -27.16 -5.01 -18.18
N PRO A 212 -27.85 -3.85 -18.26
CA PRO A 212 -29.26 -3.70 -17.91
C PRO A 212 -30.18 -4.81 -18.45
N ALA A 213 -30.02 -5.16 -19.73
CA ALA A 213 -30.82 -6.20 -20.37
C ALA A 213 -30.58 -7.57 -19.74
N ARG A 214 -29.32 -7.95 -19.55
CA ARG A 214 -28.96 -9.21 -18.87
C ARG A 214 -29.47 -9.24 -17.44
N GLN A 215 -29.34 -8.15 -16.68
CA GLN A 215 -29.85 -8.08 -15.31
C GLN A 215 -31.36 -8.31 -15.26
N ASN A 216 -32.13 -7.72 -16.18
CA ASN A 216 -33.57 -7.94 -16.25
C ASN A 216 -33.93 -9.39 -16.62
N MET A 217 -33.15 -10.05 -17.49
CA MET A 217 -33.33 -11.48 -17.78
C MET A 217 -33.08 -12.33 -16.53
N LEU A 218 -32.01 -12.06 -15.77
CA LEU A 218 -31.71 -12.79 -14.53
C LEU A 218 -32.78 -12.56 -13.46
N ALA A 219 -33.34 -11.36 -13.38
CA ALA A 219 -34.41 -11.03 -12.44
C ALA A 219 -35.72 -11.81 -12.69
N GLY A 220 -35.83 -12.51 -13.82
CA GLY A 220 -36.90 -13.48 -14.07
C GLY A 220 -36.84 -14.71 -13.15
N ASN A 221 -35.68 -14.99 -12.55
CA ASN A 221 -35.51 -16.04 -11.55
C ASN A 221 -35.15 -15.44 -10.17
N PRO A 222 -36.09 -15.43 -9.21
CA PRO A 222 -35.88 -14.83 -7.89
C PRO A 222 -34.86 -15.56 -7.02
N ASN A 223 -34.51 -16.81 -7.36
CA ASN A 223 -33.46 -17.57 -6.68
C ASN A 223 -32.05 -17.15 -7.13
N THR A 224 -31.93 -16.55 -8.32
CA THR A 224 -30.66 -16.00 -8.84
C THR A 224 -30.45 -14.57 -8.36
N THR A 225 -31.43 -13.70 -8.59
CA THR A 225 -31.33 -12.30 -8.17
C THR A 225 -32.72 -11.68 -8.05
N ARG A 226 -32.86 -10.79 -7.06
CA ARG A 226 -34.05 -9.94 -6.92
C ARG A 226 -33.82 -8.52 -7.48
N ALA A 227 -32.60 -8.22 -7.92
CA ALA A 227 -32.23 -6.92 -8.45
C ALA A 227 -32.66 -6.79 -9.90
N ARG A 228 -33.41 -5.74 -10.23
CA ARG A 228 -33.72 -5.32 -11.60
C ARG A 228 -32.63 -4.40 -12.14
N SER A 229 -32.83 -3.89 -13.34
CA SER A 229 -31.91 -2.93 -13.95
C SER A 229 -31.58 -1.74 -13.03
N TYR A 230 -30.28 -1.41 -12.99
CA TYR A 230 -29.63 -0.41 -12.16
C TYR A 230 -29.73 -0.66 -10.66
N GLN A 231 -30.10 -1.87 -10.23
CA GLN A 231 -30.13 -2.25 -8.82
C GLN A 231 -28.92 -3.10 -8.40
N SER A 232 -28.22 -3.71 -9.36
CA SER A 232 -26.99 -4.49 -9.12
C SER A 232 -25.72 -3.65 -9.34
N TYR A 233 -24.71 -3.85 -8.51
CA TYR A 233 -23.42 -3.14 -8.60
C TYR A 233 -22.60 -3.51 -9.85
N HIS A 234 -22.84 -4.67 -10.46
CA HIS A 234 -22.19 -5.04 -11.74
C HIS A 234 -22.49 -4.03 -12.86
N GLN A 235 -23.67 -3.42 -12.82
CA GLN A 235 -24.11 -2.45 -13.83
C GLN A 235 -23.36 -1.12 -13.70
N PHE A 236 -22.73 -0.87 -12.56
CA PHE A 236 -21.92 0.32 -12.27
C PHE A 236 -20.41 0.03 -12.36
N GLY A 237 -20.01 -1.19 -12.76
CA GLY A 237 -18.60 -1.59 -12.75
C GLY A 237 -18.01 -1.71 -11.34
N LEU A 238 -18.86 -1.93 -10.34
CA LEU A 238 -18.51 -1.95 -8.92
C LEU A 238 -18.65 -3.34 -8.29
N ALA A 239 -18.85 -4.38 -9.07
CA ALA A 239 -18.90 -5.75 -8.60
C ALA A 239 -18.29 -6.71 -9.62
N ALA A 240 -17.93 -7.90 -9.15
CA ALA A 240 -17.45 -8.99 -9.97
C ALA A 240 -17.73 -10.32 -9.29
N ASP A 241 -17.93 -11.32 -10.13
CA ASP A 241 -18.04 -12.72 -9.75
C ASP A 241 -16.73 -13.41 -10.17
N VAL A 242 -16.13 -14.17 -9.25
CA VAL A 242 -14.85 -14.85 -9.47
C VAL A 242 -14.95 -16.34 -9.16
N ALA A 243 -14.02 -17.10 -9.70
CA ALA A 243 -13.78 -18.51 -9.38
C ALA A 243 -12.28 -18.77 -9.23
N PHE A 244 -11.91 -20.03 -9.02
CA PHE A 244 -10.52 -20.43 -8.87
C PHE A 244 -10.04 -21.27 -10.04
N LYS A 245 -8.75 -21.20 -10.34
CA LYS A 245 -8.06 -22.11 -11.24
C LYS A 245 -7.19 -23.06 -10.43
N ARG A 246 -7.30 -24.36 -10.71
CA ARG A 246 -6.49 -25.43 -10.11
C ARG A 246 -6.11 -26.42 -11.19
N ASN A 247 -4.80 -26.68 -11.34
CA ASN A 247 -4.27 -27.65 -12.30
C ASN A 247 -4.78 -27.42 -13.74
N GLY A 248 -4.83 -26.15 -14.17
CA GLY A 248 -5.30 -25.78 -15.50
C GLY A 248 -6.83 -25.73 -15.67
N LYS A 249 -7.62 -26.20 -14.70
CA LYS A 249 -9.09 -26.21 -14.75
C LYS A 249 -9.68 -25.11 -13.88
N VAL A 250 -10.81 -24.55 -14.31
CA VAL A 250 -11.61 -23.64 -13.48
C VAL A 250 -12.48 -24.48 -12.53
N VAL A 251 -12.59 -24.07 -11.27
CA VAL A 251 -13.43 -24.69 -10.24
C VAL A 251 -14.33 -23.61 -9.68
N ILE A 252 -15.64 -23.75 -9.90
CA ILE A 252 -16.63 -22.71 -9.57
C ILE A 252 -17.44 -23.07 -8.33
N THR A 253 -17.83 -24.32 -8.16
CA THR A 253 -18.78 -24.70 -7.10
C THR A 253 -18.13 -24.80 -5.73
N GLU A 254 -18.81 -24.23 -4.73
CA GLU A 254 -18.57 -24.38 -3.31
C GLU A 254 -18.83 -25.80 -2.78
N ARG A 255 -19.44 -26.68 -3.59
CA ARG A 255 -19.55 -28.11 -3.28
C ARG A 255 -18.18 -28.80 -3.28
N ASP A 256 -17.20 -28.27 -4.02
CA ASP A 256 -15.81 -28.68 -3.89
C ASP A 256 -15.22 -28.08 -2.60
N PRO A 257 -14.78 -28.89 -1.60
CA PRO A 257 -14.29 -28.39 -0.33
C PRO A 257 -13.08 -27.46 -0.44
N TRP A 258 -12.21 -27.68 -1.43
CA TRP A 258 -11.07 -26.81 -1.68
C TRP A 258 -11.50 -25.45 -2.23
N ALA A 259 -12.51 -25.44 -3.11
CA ALA A 259 -13.08 -24.20 -3.63
C ALA A 259 -13.84 -23.43 -2.55
N MET A 260 -14.63 -24.12 -1.71
CA MET A 260 -15.28 -23.50 -0.55
C MET A 260 -14.27 -22.82 0.37
N ARG A 261 -13.17 -23.52 0.70
CA ARG A 261 -12.09 -22.92 1.49
C ARG A 261 -11.48 -21.70 0.80
N GLY A 262 -11.29 -21.78 -0.51
CA GLY A 262 -10.86 -20.65 -1.33
C GLY A 262 -11.81 -19.46 -1.21
N TYR A 263 -13.12 -19.68 -1.26
CA TYR A 263 -14.11 -18.62 -1.13
C TYR A 263 -14.15 -17.99 0.26
N GLU A 264 -13.95 -18.76 1.33
CA GLU A 264 -13.84 -18.21 2.69
C GLU A 264 -12.64 -17.26 2.82
N LEU A 265 -11.49 -17.67 2.29
CA LEU A 265 -10.27 -16.85 2.27
C LEU A 265 -10.45 -15.62 1.38
N TYR A 266 -11.01 -15.81 0.18
CA TYR A 266 -11.35 -14.73 -0.75
C TYR A 266 -12.24 -13.68 -0.09
N GLY A 267 -13.27 -14.11 0.65
CA GLY A 267 -14.15 -13.23 1.40
C GLY A 267 -13.41 -12.39 2.43
N GLN A 268 -12.55 -13.01 3.24
CA GLN A 268 -11.75 -12.32 4.26
C GLN A 268 -10.79 -11.30 3.63
N VAL A 269 -10.12 -11.69 2.55
CA VAL A 269 -9.19 -10.81 1.82
C VAL A 269 -9.94 -9.65 1.17
N ALA A 270 -11.09 -9.91 0.54
CA ALA A 270 -11.94 -8.88 -0.04
C ALA A 270 -12.43 -7.86 1.01
N GLU A 271 -12.88 -8.35 2.17
CA GLU A 271 -13.28 -7.49 3.31
C GLU A 271 -12.11 -6.63 3.79
N SER A 272 -10.88 -7.17 3.84
CA SER A 272 -9.68 -6.44 4.29
C SER A 272 -9.31 -5.24 3.40
N VAL A 273 -9.69 -5.26 2.12
CA VAL A 273 -9.46 -4.15 1.17
C VAL A 273 -10.69 -3.26 0.98
N GLY A 274 -11.69 -3.40 1.86
CA GLY A 274 -12.90 -2.57 1.89
C GLY A 274 -13.98 -2.95 0.88
N LEU A 275 -13.97 -4.18 0.37
CA LEU A 275 -15.07 -4.73 -0.43
C LEU A 275 -16.09 -5.41 0.47
N THR A 276 -17.33 -5.49 0.01
CA THR A 276 -18.36 -6.33 0.61
C THR A 276 -18.38 -7.68 -0.10
N TRP A 277 -18.37 -8.77 0.67
CA TRP A 277 -18.40 -10.14 0.15
C TRP A 277 -19.81 -10.75 0.18
N GLY A 278 -20.22 -11.40 -0.92
CA GLY A 278 -21.54 -12.03 -1.05
C GLY A 278 -21.77 -13.23 -0.14
N GLY A 279 -20.72 -13.90 0.32
CA GLY A 279 -20.82 -15.00 1.30
C GLY A 279 -21.36 -14.58 2.67
N ARG A 280 -21.35 -13.28 2.99
CA ARG A 280 -21.97 -12.71 4.21
C ARG A 280 -23.47 -12.45 4.08
N TRP A 281 -24.05 -12.55 2.89
CA TRP A 281 -25.46 -12.22 2.71
C TRP A 281 -26.37 -13.18 3.48
N LYS A 282 -27.48 -12.64 4.00
CA LYS A 282 -28.44 -13.42 4.80
C LYS A 282 -29.27 -14.39 3.96
N SER A 283 -29.42 -14.10 2.66
CA SER A 283 -30.16 -14.90 1.69
C SER A 283 -29.45 -14.83 0.35
N ILE A 284 -29.51 -15.91 -0.43
CA ILE A 284 -28.82 -16.02 -1.74
C ILE A 284 -27.33 -15.73 -1.57
N LYS A 285 -26.64 -16.54 -0.76
CA LYS A 285 -25.21 -16.36 -0.56
C LYS A 285 -24.49 -16.60 -1.88
N ASP A 286 -23.69 -15.63 -2.29
CA ASP A 286 -22.87 -15.73 -3.48
C ASP A 286 -21.40 -15.63 -3.07
N TYR A 287 -20.75 -16.78 -3.01
CA TYR A 287 -19.40 -16.90 -2.47
C TYR A 287 -18.32 -16.35 -3.41
N GLY A 288 -18.59 -16.34 -4.73
CA GLY A 288 -17.70 -15.74 -5.73
C GLY A 288 -17.86 -14.22 -5.87
N HIS A 289 -18.93 -13.66 -5.31
CA HIS A 289 -19.28 -12.26 -5.49
C HIS A 289 -18.57 -11.30 -4.53
N THR A 290 -18.06 -10.20 -5.06
CA THR A 290 -17.72 -9.00 -4.28
C THR A 290 -18.29 -7.74 -4.90
N GLU A 291 -18.64 -6.77 -4.04
CA GLU A 291 -19.11 -5.45 -4.47
C GLU A 291 -18.45 -4.32 -3.66
N TYR A 292 -18.17 -3.20 -4.32
CA TYR A 292 -17.73 -1.98 -3.67
C TYR A 292 -18.90 -1.04 -3.42
N ARG A 293 -19.31 -0.96 -2.14
CA ARG A 293 -20.39 -0.09 -1.68
C ARG A 293 -19.89 1.34 -1.51
N MET A 294 -19.86 2.08 -2.61
CA MET A 294 -19.52 3.50 -2.58
C MET A 294 -20.53 4.30 -1.74
N PRO A 295 -20.09 5.02 -0.70
CA PRO A 295 -20.97 5.90 0.07
C PRO A 295 -21.62 6.95 -0.83
N GLY A 296 -22.95 7.11 -0.70
CA GLY A 296 -23.70 8.10 -1.48
C GLY A 296 -23.95 7.73 -2.95
N LEU A 297 -23.67 6.50 -3.38
CA LEU A 297 -23.94 6.05 -4.75
C LEU A 297 -25.43 6.21 -5.10
N LYS A 298 -25.72 7.02 -6.13
CA LYS A 298 -27.04 7.13 -6.74
C LYS A 298 -27.19 6.06 -7.81
N LYS A 299 -28.09 5.10 -7.61
CA LYS A 299 -28.33 4.00 -8.54
C LYS A 299 -29.20 4.43 -9.74
N THR A 300 -28.63 5.25 -10.63
CA THR A 300 -29.28 5.72 -11.88
C THR A 300 -28.50 5.27 -13.12
N LYS A 301 -29.13 5.39 -14.29
CA LYS A 301 -28.50 5.06 -15.57
C LYS A 301 -27.27 5.93 -15.84
N GLU A 302 -27.39 7.23 -15.60
CA GLU A 302 -26.34 8.22 -15.84
C GLU A 302 -25.11 7.92 -14.96
N MET A 303 -25.34 7.52 -13.71
CA MET A 303 -24.25 7.11 -12.81
C MET A 303 -23.58 5.82 -13.27
N ALA A 304 -24.34 4.86 -13.79
CA ALA A 304 -23.78 3.63 -14.35
C ALA A 304 -22.88 3.92 -15.57
N GLU A 305 -23.33 4.78 -16.48
CA GLU A 305 -22.55 5.21 -17.65
C GLU A 305 -21.27 5.95 -17.23
N LEU A 306 -21.37 6.88 -16.27
CA LEU A 306 -20.22 7.60 -15.74
C LEU A 306 -19.18 6.62 -15.16
N LEU A 307 -19.56 5.78 -14.20
CA LEU A 307 -18.62 4.93 -13.47
C LEU A 307 -17.98 3.85 -14.34
N THR A 308 -18.69 3.35 -15.36
CA THR A 308 -18.15 2.36 -16.30
C THR A 308 -17.22 3.01 -17.32
N SER A 309 -17.50 4.26 -17.76
CA SER A 309 -16.61 5.01 -18.66
C SER A 309 -15.27 5.38 -18.01
N GLU A 310 -15.23 5.65 -16.70
CA GLU A 310 -13.98 5.84 -15.94
C GLU A 310 -13.04 4.64 -16.08
N GLY A 311 -13.58 3.42 -16.23
CA GLY A 311 -12.81 2.20 -16.42
C GLY A 311 -12.08 2.14 -17.76
N GLN A 312 -12.69 2.72 -18.79
CA GLN A 312 -12.21 2.68 -20.19
C GLN A 312 -11.15 3.74 -20.48
N VAL A 313 -11.21 4.89 -19.81
CA VAL A 313 -10.23 5.98 -19.98
C VAL A 313 -8.83 5.52 -19.57
N ASN A 314 -8.71 4.75 -18.48
CA ASN A 314 -7.41 4.27 -18.01
C ASN A 314 -6.81 3.15 -18.88
N SER A 315 -7.62 2.38 -19.61
CA SER A 315 -7.12 1.37 -20.56
C SER A 315 -6.54 1.96 -21.84
N ASN A 316 -6.82 3.23 -22.16
CA ASN A 316 -6.31 3.89 -23.38
C ASN A 316 -5.01 4.68 -23.15
N ILE A 317 -4.55 4.79 -21.89
CA ILE A 317 -3.34 5.54 -21.50
C ILE A 317 -2.18 4.58 -21.13
N SER A 318 -2.43 3.27 -21.10
CA SER A 318 -1.45 2.23 -20.79
C SER A 318 -0.88 1.55 -22.03
#